data_AF-A0A318UCE3-F1
#
_entry.id   AF-A0A318UCE3-F1
#
_cell.length_a   1.000
_cell.length_b   1.000
_cell.length_c   1.000
_cell.angle_alpha   90.00
_cell.angle_beta   90.00
_cell.angle_gamma   90.00
#
_symmetry.space_group_name_H-M   'P 1'
#
loop_
_entity.id
_entity.type
_entity.pdbx_description
1 polymer ?
#
loop_
_entity_poly.entity_id
_entity_poly.type
_entity_poly.pdbx_seq_one_letter_code
_entity_poly.pdbx_strand_id
1 'polypeptide(L)'
;MKKTIDDSINHFNWLIYVTGHTKIPYLVDPAVEIDRAYKTFTDLIFTDILNDPEKAKKDCEALRKELITLMDAATEIIGTLKNSDNLRCGTAVLIYNKLCVILDFLDDFQQQPA
;
A
#
# COMPACT_ATOMS: atom_id res chain seq x y z
N MET A 1 13.72 -1.32 11.70
CA MET A 1 13.38 -0.36 10.64
C MET A 1 13.05 -1.06 9.33
N LYS A 2 13.99 -1.76 8.67
CA LYS A 2 13.66 -2.55 7.47
C LYS A 2 12.52 -3.55 7.71
N LYS A 3 12.64 -4.31 8.81
CA LYS A 3 11.61 -5.26 9.27
C LYS A 3 10.20 -4.64 9.41
N THR A 4 10.07 -3.41 9.91
CA THR A 4 8.75 -2.79 10.17
C THR A 4 8.09 -2.23 8.92
N ILE A 5 8.86 -1.72 7.96
CA ILE A 5 8.33 -1.31 6.65
C ILE A 5 7.97 -2.55 5.82
N ASP A 6 8.83 -3.58 5.84
CA ASP A 6 8.56 -4.86 5.18
C ASP A 6 7.27 -5.49 5.72
N ASP A 7 7.03 -5.44 7.04
CA ASP A 7 5.80 -5.93 7.66
C ASP A 7 4.55 -5.17 7.15
N SER A 8 4.64 -3.84 6.95
CA SER A 8 3.56 -3.04 6.38
C SER A 8 3.30 -3.36 4.91
N ILE A 9 4.35 -3.55 4.11
CA ILE A 9 4.24 -4.00 2.71
C ILE A 9 3.57 -5.38 2.66
N ASN A 10 4.00 -6.30 3.54
CA ASN A 10 3.40 -7.63 3.65
C ASN A 10 1.93 -7.58 4.04
N HIS A 11 1.53 -6.62 4.89
CA HIS A 11 0.12 -6.43 5.24
C HIS A 11 -0.72 -5.99 4.03
N PHE A 12 -0.22 -5.05 3.22
CA PHE A 12 -0.87 -4.68 1.96
C PHE A 12 -0.93 -5.85 0.96
N ASN A 13 0.15 -6.61 0.83
CA ASN A 13 0.17 -7.83 0.02
C ASN A 13 -0.91 -8.83 0.47
N TRP A 14 -1.08 -9.03 1.79
CA TRP A 14 -2.12 -9.90 2.32
C TRP A 14 -3.53 -9.36 2.03
N LEU A 15 -3.77 -8.06 2.19
CA LEU A 15 -5.05 -7.43 1.86
C LEU A 15 -5.41 -7.61 0.38
N ILE A 16 -4.43 -7.41 -0.52
CA ILE A 16 -4.57 -7.64 -1.96
C ILE A 16 -4.89 -9.12 -2.22
N TYR A 17 -4.13 -10.03 -1.62
CA TYR A 17 -4.32 -11.47 -1.77
C TYR A 17 -5.73 -11.92 -1.36
N VAL A 18 -6.18 -11.55 -0.15
CA VAL A 18 -7.52 -11.89 0.34
C VAL A 18 -8.60 -11.28 -0.53
N THR A 19 -8.40 -10.05 -1.02
CA THR A 19 -9.35 -9.37 -1.91
C THR A 19 -9.48 -10.08 -3.26
N GLY A 20 -8.38 -10.52 -3.86
CA GLY A 20 -8.36 -11.16 -5.18
C GLY A 20 -8.85 -12.61 -5.21
N HIS A 21 -8.85 -13.32 -4.07
CA HIS A 21 -9.16 -14.74 -4.04
C HIS A 21 -10.60 -15.02 -3.58
N THR A 22 -11.48 -15.34 -4.53
CA THR A 22 -12.91 -15.64 -4.28
C THR A 22 -13.15 -16.90 -3.44
N LYS A 23 -12.17 -17.80 -3.36
CA LYS A 23 -12.22 -19.03 -2.53
C LYS A 23 -11.93 -18.78 -1.05
N ILE A 24 -11.41 -17.59 -0.71
CA ILE A 24 -11.06 -17.23 0.66
C ILE A 24 -12.20 -16.41 1.26
N PRO A 25 -12.56 -16.61 2.54
CA PRO A 25 -13.51 -15.76 3.21
C PRO A 25 -13.17 -14.28 3.03
N TYR A 26 -14.18 -13.52 2.66
CA TYR A 26 -14.03 -12.09 2.46
C TYR A 26 -13.86 -11.37 3.81
N LEU A 27 -13.25 -10.18 3.77
CA LEU A 27 -13.02 -9.36 4.97
C LEU A 27 -14.35 -8.93 5.58
N VAL A 28 -14.45 -8.97 6.91
CA VAL A 28 -15.64 -8.54 7.64
C VAL A 28 -15.82 -7.03 7.53
N ASP A 29 -14.73 -6.27 7.71
CA ASP A 29 -14.69 -4.82 7.53
C ASP A 29 -13.41 -4.43 6.76
N PRO A 30 -13.44 -4.47 5.42
CA PRO A 30 -12.27 -4.19 4.59
C PRO A 30 -11.77 -2.75 4.77
N ALA A 31 -12.66 -1.79 4.96
CA ALA A 31 -12.30 -0.38 5.06
C ALA A 31 -11.45 -0.12 6.31
N VAL A 32 -11.85 -0.68 7.45
CA VAL A 32 -11.12 -0.52 8.72
C VAL A 32 -9.72 -1.15 8.64
N GLU A 33 -9.60 -2.35 8.06
CA GLU A 33 -8.29 -3.00 7.95
C GLU A 33 -7.36 -2.27 6.97
N ILE A 34 -7.90 -1.75 5.86
CA ILE A 34 -7.14 -0.93 4.91
C ILE A 34 -6.68 0.39 5.54
N ASP A 35 -7.55 1.09 6.27
CA ASP A 35 -7.19 2.33 6.95
C ASP A 35 -6.14 2.09 8.04
N ARG A 36 -6.20 0.95 8.75
CA ARG A 36 -5.17 0.54 9.72
C ARG A 36 -3.84 0.29 9.03
N ALA A 37 -3.82 -0.45 7.93
CA ALA A 37 -2.61 -0.72 7.14
C ALA A 37 -2.00 0.59 6.61
N TYR A 38 -2.83 1.46 6.04
CA TYR A 38 -2.44 2.77 5.55
C TYR A 38 -1.81 3.62 6.64
N LYS A 39 -2.51 3.81 7.77
CA LYS A 39 -2.02 4.62 8.88
C LYS A 39 -0.69 4.09 9.42
N THR A 40 -0.59 2.78 9.64
CA THR A 40 0.63 2.15 10.16
C THR A 40 1.80 2.40 9.21
N PHE A 41 1.56 2.27 7.90
CA PHE A 41 2.60 2.47 6.90
C PHE A 41 3.05 3.93 6.84
N THR A 42 2.11 4.88 6.78
CA THR A 42 2.45 6.31 6.75
C THR A 42 3.17 6.75 8.03
N ASP A 43 2.75 6.28 9.20
CA ASP A 43 3.39 6.61 10.48
C ASP A 43 4.86 6.13 10.50
N LEU A 44 5.13 4.94 9.94
CA LEU A 44 6.49 4.42 9.82
C LEU A 44 7.34 5.23 8.84
N ILE A 45 6.79 5.61 7.68
CA ILE A 45 7.47 6.45 6.70
C ILE A 45 7.82 7.81 7.32
N PHE A 46 6.85 8.47 7.96
CA PHE A 46 7.09 9.77 8.61
C PHE A 46 8.12 9.67 9.73
N THR A 47 8.06 8.60 10.53
CA THR A 47 9.05 8.37 11.59
C THR A 47 10.45 8.22 11.01
N ASP A 48 10.61 7.53 9.88
CA ASP A 48 11.91 7.37 9.23
C ASP A 48 12.43 8.72 8.69
N ILE A 49 11.57 9.47 8.00
CA ILE A 49 11.88 10.80 7.49
C ILE A 49 12.30 11.75 8.62
N LEU A 50 11.59 11.76 9.76
CA LEU A 50 11.91 12.63 10.88
C LEU A 50 13.21 12.26 11.60
N ASN A 51 13.58 10.97 11.59
CA ASN A 51 14.79 10.49 12.24
C ASN A 51 16.04 10.70 11.39
N ASP A 52 15.97 10.39 10.08
CA ASP A 52 17.08 10.51 9.14
C ASP A 52 16.57 10.80 7.72
N PRO A 53 16.31 12.07 7.37
CA PRO A 53 15.76 12.45 6.06
C PRO A 53 16.63 12.00 4.89
N GLU A 54 17.96 12.07 5.04
CA GLU A 54 18.92 11.71 3.99
C GLU A 54 18.91 10.21 3.70
N LYS A 55 18.83 9.39 4.76
CA LYS A 55 18.66 7.95 4.61
C LYS A 55 17.29 7.61 4.05
N ALA A 56 16.22 8.23 4.54
CA ALA A 56 14.87 8.01 4.04
C ALA A 56 14.78 8.32 2.54
N LYS A 57 15.43 9.38 2.05
CA LYS A 57 15.52 9.68 0.61
C LYS A 57 16.20 8.57 -0.20
N LYS A 58 17.26 7.93 0.34
CA LYS A 58 17.95 6.80 -0.32
C LYS A 58 17.08 5.55 -0.35
N ASP A 59 16.39 5.26 0.75
CA ASP A 59 15.54 4.08 0.87
C ASP A 59 14.22 4.22 0.07
N CYS A 60 13.85 5.46 -0.28
CA CYS A 60 12.64 5.80 -1.01
C CYS A 60 12.52 5.14 -2.39
N GLU A 61 13.63 4.97 -3.14
CA GLU A 61 13.57 4.32 -4.46
C GLU A 61 13.20 2.83 -4.35
N ALA A 62 13.71 2.14 -3.33
CA ALA A 62 13.36 0.75 -3.07
C ALA A 62 11.89 0.64 -2.66
N LEU A 63 11.45 1.52 -1.75
CA LEU A 63 10.06 1.57 -1.29
C LEU A 63 9.07 1.84 -2.44
N ARG A 64 9.44 2.74 -3.35
CA ARG A 64 8.67 3.06 -4.56
C ARG A 64 8.42 1.83 -5.44
N LYS A 65 9.44 0.99 -5.66
CA LYS A 65 9.30 -0.24 -6.46
C LYS A 65 8.32 -1.23 -5.82
N GLU A 66 8.38 -1.39 -4.50
CA GLU A 66 7.44 -2.24 -3.76
C GLU A 66 6.00 -1.70 -3.84
N LEU A 67 5.80 -0.39 -3.69
CA LEU A 67 4.49 0.25 -3.84
C LEU A 67 3.90 0.06 -5.23
N ILE A 68 4.70 0.24 -6.28
CA ILE A 68 4.26 0.01 -7.67
C ILE A 68 3.84 -1.44 -7.86
N THR A 69 4.59 -2.40 -7.31
CA THR A 69 4.25 -3.83 -7.38
C THR A 69 2.90 -4.13 -6.73
N LEU A 70 2.62 -3.51 -5.57
CA LEU A 70 1.32 -3.62 -4.90
C LEU A 70 0.18 -2.98 -5.73
N MET A 71 0.45 -1.83 -6.35
CA MET A 71 -0.53 -1.14 -7.20
C MET A 71 -0.87 -1.94 -8.46
N ASP A 72 0.12 -2.57 -9.09
CA ASP A 72 -0.08 -3.45 -10.24
C ASP A 72 -0.95 -4.65 -9.87
N ALA A 73 -0.67 -5.29 -8.73
CA ALA A 73 -1.46 -6.40 -8.23
C ALA A 73 -2.91 -5.99 -7.90
N ALA A 74 -3.11 -4.82 -7.29
CA ALA A 74 -4.46 -4.29 -7.07
C ALA A 74 -5.19 -4.01 -8.40
N THR A 75 -4.49 -3.47 -9.39
CA THR A 75 -5.04 -3.19 -10.73
C THR A 75 -5.46 -4.47 -11.46
N GLU A 76 -4.67 -5.54 -11.35
CA GLU A 76 -5.02 -6.85 -11.90
C GLU A 76 -6.33 -7.39 -11.31
N ILE A 77 -6.50 -7.28 -9.99
CA ILE A 77 -7.73 -7.67 -9.31
C ILE A 77 -8.92 -6.84 -9.77
N ILE A 78 -8.76 -5.52 -9.89
CA ILE A 78 -9.80 -4.63 -10.41
C ILE A 78 -10.21 -5.07 -11.82
N GLY A 79 -9.23 -5.29 -12.70
CA GLY A 79 -9.46 -5.74 -14.08
C GLY A 79 -10.23 -7.06 -14.15
N THR A 80 -9.91 -7.99 -13.25
CA THR A 80 -10.51 -9.33 -13.18
C THR A 80 -11.92 -9.32 -12.58
N LEU A 81 -12.15 -8.51 -11.54
CA LEU A 81 -13.37 -8.57 -10.73
C LEU A 81 -14.42 -7.49 -11.03
N LYS A 82 -14.08 -6.44 -11.81
CA LYS A 82 -14.96 -5.29 -12.10
C LYS A 82 -16.37 -5.62 -12.61
N ASN A 83 -16.56 -6.80 -13.20
CA ASN A 83 -17.85 -7.22 -13.76
C ASN A 83 -18.49 -8.42 -13.02
N SER A 84 -17.80 -8.98 -12.02
CA SER A 84 -18.17 -10.26 -11.40
C SER A 84 -18.31 -10.17 -9.88
N ASP A 85 -17.56 -9.28 -9.21
CA ASP A 85 -17.63 -9.07 -7.78
C ASP A 85 -17.35 -7.60 -7.42
N ASN A 86 -18.42 -6.81 -7.36
CA ASN A 86 -18.34 -5.37 -7.08
C ASN A 86 -17.75 -5.07 -5.69
N LEU A 87 -17.95 -5.95 -4.72
CA LEU A 87 -17.51 -5.76 -3.35
C LEU A 87 -15.99 -5.90 -3.25
N ARG A 88 -15.44 -6.99 -3.79
CA ARG A 88 -13.99 -7.22 -3.89
C ARG A 88 -13.33 -6.20 -4.81
N CYS A 89 -13.96 -5.87 -5.94
CA CYS A 89 -13.46 -4.81 -6.83
C CYS A 89 -13.35 -3.46 -6.10
N GLY A 90 -14.39 -3.05 -5.36
CA GLY A 90 -14.37 -1.80 -4.59
C GLY A 90 -13.26 -1.78 -3.53
N THR A 91 -12.95 -2.94 -2.94
CA THR A 91 -11.84 -3.08 -1.98
C THR A 91 -10.48 -2.93 -2.64
N ALA A 92 -10.30 -3.55 -3.81
CA ALA A 92 -9.06 -3.43 -4.57
C ALA A 92 -8.83 -1.98 -5.02
N VAL A 93 -9.90 -1.27 -5.43
CA VAL A 93 -9.85 0.18 -5.72
C VAL A 93 -9.44 0.97 -4.48
N LEU A 94 -10.00 0.65 -3.30
CA LEU A 94 -9.65 1.35 -2.06
C LEU A 94 -8.18 1.13 -1.70
N ILE A 95 -7.67 -0.10 -1.80
CA ILE A 95 -6.25 -0.41 -1.59
C ILE A 95 -5.38 0.38 -2.57
N TYR A 96 -5.69 0.33 -3.87
CA TYR A 96 -4.97 1.06 -4.92
C TYR A 96 -4.88 2.56 -4.60
N ASN A 97 -6.01 3.18 -4.26
CA ASN A 97 -6.04 4.61 -3.95
C ASN A 97 -5.17 4.97 -2.74
N LYS A 98 -5.14 4.13 -1.70
CA LYS A 98 -4.28 4.37 -0.53
C LYS A 98 -2.80 4.26 -0.88
N LEU A 99 -2.43 3.30 -1.73
CA LEU A 99 -1.06 3.15 -2.23
C LEU A 99 -0.64 4.32 -3.10
N CYS A 100 -1.52 4.83 -3.97
CA CYS A 100 -1.28 6.07 -4.74
C CYS A 100 -0.92 7.24 -3.83
N VAL A 101 -1.70 7.47 -2.77
CA VAL A 101 -1.45 8.59 -1.84
C VAL A 101 -0.08 8.47 -1.17
N ILE A 102 0.33 7.24 -0.80
CA ILE A 102 1.67 7.02 -0.23
C ILE A 102 2.75 7.30 -1.28
N LEU A 103 2.55 6.83 -2.51
CA LEU A 103 3.51 7.02 -3.60
C LEU A 103 3.68 8.49 -3.96
N ASP A 104 2.58 9.23 -4.10
CA ASP A 104 2.59 10.67 -4.41
C ASP A 104 3.36 11.44 -3.33
N PHE A 105 3.11 11.10 -2.05
CA PHE A 105 3.85 11.69 -0.93
C PHE A 105 5.36 11.41 -1.01
N LEU A 106 5.76 10.19 -1.34
CA LEU A 106 7.17 9.82 -1.48
C LEU A 106 7.83 10.55 -2.65
N ASP A 107 7.14 10.67 -3.79
CA ASP A 107 7.62 11.41 -4.95
C ASP A 107 7.80 12.91 -4.63
N ASP A 108 6.87 13.51 -3.89
CA ASP A 108 6.98 14.88 -3.39
C ASP A 108 8.19 15.04 -2.44
N PHE A 109 8.38 14.09 -1.52
CA PHE A 109 9.50 14.10 -0.58
C PHE A 109 10.87 14.01 -1.27
N GLN A 110 10.99 13.18 -2.32
CA GLN A 110 12.23 13.07 -3.10
C GLN A 110 12.59 14.35 -3.85
N GLN A 111 11.60 15.16 -4.23
CA GLN A 111 11.80 16.41 -4.96
C GLN A 111 12.21 17.59 -4.05
N GLN A 112 12.06 17.47 -2.73
CA GLN A 112 12.46 18.52 -1.80
C GLN A 112 13.99 18.61 -1.68
N PRO A 113 14.56 19.83 -1.60
CA PRO A 113 15.98 20.01 -1.30
C PRO A 113 16.33 19.38 0.06
N ALA A 114 17.59 18.93 0.20
CA ALA A 114 18.14 18.39 1.44
C ALA A 114 18.31 19.47 2.50
#